data_AF-A0A7K5G156-F1
#
_entry.id   AF-A0A7K5G156-F1
#
_cell.length_a   1.000
_cell.length_b   1.000
_cell.length_c   1.000
_cell.angle_alpha   90.00
_cell.angle_beta   90.00
_cell.angle_gamma   90.00
#
_symmetry.space_group_name_H-M   'P 1'
#
loop_
_entity.id
_entity.type
_entity.pdbx_description
1 polymer ?
#
loop_
_entity_poly.entity_id
_entity_poly.type
_entity_poly.pdbx_seq_one_letter_code
_entity_poly.pdbx_strand_id
1 'polypeptide(L)'
;QSLVIPEKFQHILRVLNTNIDGRRKIAFAITAIKGVGRRYAHVVLRKADIDLTKRAGELTEDEVERVITIMQNPRQYKIPDWFLNRQKDVKDGK
;
A
#
# COMPACT_ATOMS: atom_id res chain seq x y z
N GLN A 1 20.86 -16.22 16.61
CA GLN A 1 20.25 -14.87 16.70
C GLN A 1 18.75 -15.07 16.87
N SER A 2 18.21 -14.75 18.04
CA SER A 2 16.76 -14.79 18.29
C SER A 2 16.10 -13.72 17.43
N LEU A 3 15.09 -14.11 16.65
CA LEU A 3 14.25 -13.17 15.93
C LEU A 3 13.41 -12.43 16.98
N VAL A 4 13.79 -11.19 17.27
CA VAL A 4 12.97 -10.28 18.08
C VAL A 4 11.73 -9.98 17.24
N ILE A 5 10.65 -10.73 17.49
CA ILE A 5 9.34 -10.45 16.91
C ILE A 5 8.82 -9.23 17.69
N PRO A 6 8.52 -8.09 17.05
CA PRO A 6 7.90 -6.97 17.75
C PRO A 6 6.58 -7.44 18.40
N GLU A 7 6.31 -7.01 19.62
CA GLU A 7 5.18 -7.49 20.46
C GLU A 7 3.80 -7.40 19.78
N LYS A 8 3.66 -6.53 18.76
CA LYS A 8 2.46 -6.36 17.95
C LYS A 8 2.77 -6.66 16.48
N PHE A 9 2.85 -7.94 16.14
CA PHE A 9 2.95 -8.38 14.74
C PHE A 9 1.58 -8.82 14.22
N GLN A 10 1.08 -8.16 13.18
CA GLN A 10 -0.17 -8.56 12.53
C GLN A 10 0.11 -9.56 11.41
N HIS A 11 -0.33 -10.81 11.59
CA HIS A 11 -0.14 -11.86 10.58
C HIS A 11 -1.02 -11.66 9.33
N ILE A 12 -2.24 -11.16 9.51
CA ILE A 12 -3.20 -10.92 8.44
C ILE A 12 -3.72 -9.50 8.60
N LEU A 13 -3.50 -8.68 7.58
CA LEU A 13 -4.03 -7.32 7.50
C LEU A 13 -5.16 -7.30 6.48
N ARG A 14 -6.29 -6.69 6.84
CA ARG A 14 -7.40 -6.53 5.88
C ARG A 14 -7.43 -5.10 5.36
N VAL A 15 -7.11 -4.92 4.09
CA VAL A 15 -7.00 -3.61 3.44
C VAL A 15 -7.81 -3.64 2.14
N LEU A 16 -8.70 -2.66 1.95
CA LEU A 16 -9.53 -2.52 0.74
C LEU A 16 -10.21 -3.84 0.30
N ASN A 17 -10.88 -4.50 1.24
CA ASN A 17 -11.56 -5.80 1.04
C ASN A 17 -10.64 -6.98 0.66
N THR A 18 -9.32 -6.84 0.77
CA THR A 18 -8.35 -7.90 0.49
C THR A 18 -7.57 -8.29 1.75
N ASN A 19 -7.21 -9.57 1.84
CA ASN A 19 -6.37 -10.10 2.91
C ASN A 19 -4.89 -10.03 2.46
N ILE A 20 -4.09 -9.29 3.21
CA ILE A 20 -2.66 -9.12 2.99
C ILE A 20 -1.90 -9.96 4.02
N ASP A 21 -0.91 -10.71 3.55
CA ASP A 21 -0.01 -11.49 4.41
C ASP A 21 1.06 -10.58 5.03
N GLY A 22 1.05 -10.48 6.36
CA GLY A 22 1.96 -9.68 7.15
C GLY A 22 3.41 -10.18 7.12
N ARG A 23 3.65 -11.45 6.78
CA ARG A 23 5.01 -12.02 6.71
C ARG A 23 5.79 -11.51 5.51
N ARG A 24 5.11 -11.07 4.45
CA ARG A 24 5.77 -10.57 3.24
C ARG A 24 6.26 -9.14 3.44
N LYS A 25 7.33 -8.80 2.71
CA LYS A 25 7.78 -7.40 2.59
C LYS A 25 6.66 -6.55 2.00
N ILE A 26 6.51 -5.34 2.52
CA ILE A 26 5.40 -4.45 2.20
C ILE A 26 5.25 -4.16 0.69
N ALA A 27 6.37 -3.99 0.00
CA ALA A 27 6.41 -3.74 -1.45
C ALA A 27 5.75 -4.86 -2.28
N PHE A 28 5.73 -6.09 -1.76
CA PHE A 28 5.06 -7.22 -2.40
C PHE A 28 3.70 -7.51 -1.79
N ALA A 29 3.54 -7.29 -0.48
CA ALA A 29 2.30 -7.54 0.23
C ALA A 29 1.14 -6.69 -0.33
N ILE A 30 1.38 -5.41 -0.61
CA ILE A 30 0.39 -4.47 -1.15
C ILE A 30 -0.08 -4.88 -2.56
N THR A 31 0.73 -5.62 -3.33
CA THR A 31 0.34 -6.07 -4.69
C THR A 31 -0.77 -7.12 -4.70
N ALA A 32 -1.17 -7.65 -3.53
CA ALA A 32 -2.36 -8.49 -3.40
C ALA A 32 -3.67 -7.72 -3.69
N ILE A 33 -3.65 -6.39 -3.56
CA ILE A 33 -4.80 -5.53 -3.88
C ILE A 33 -4.97 -5.45 -5.40
N LYS A 34 -6.17 -5.77 -5.89
CA LYS A 34 -6.47 -5.66 -7.33
C LYS A 34 -6.32 -4.22 -7.81
N GLY A 35 -5.60 -4.04 -8.92
CA GLY A 35 -5.25 -2.72 -9.46
C GLY A 35 -3.92 -2.17 -8.93
N VAL A 36 -3.24 -2.84 -8.00
CA VAL A 36 -1.96 -2.36 -7.46
C VAL A 36 -0.82 -3.23 -7.93
N GLY A 37 -0.05 -2.73 -8.90
CA GLY A 37 1.16 -3.37 -9.37
C GLY A 37 2.39 -3.03 -8.52
N ARG A 38 3.51 -3.74 -8.76
CA ARG A 38 4.80 -3.50 -8.07
C ARG A 38 5.28 -2.04 -8.18
N ARG A 39 5.17 -1.45 -9.39
CA ARG A 39 5.53 -0.05 -9.61
C ARG A 39 4.65 0.91 -8.81
N TYR A 40 3.34 0.66 -8.80
CA TYR A 40 2.38 1.49 -8.08
C TYR A 40 2.59 1.41 -6.58
N ALA A 41 2.76 0.20 -6.04
CA ALA A 41 3.08 -0.01 -4.63
C ALA A 41 4.35 0.74 -4.21
N HIS A 42 5.41 0.71 -5.03
CA HIS A 42 6.66 1.44 -4.75
C HIS A 42 6.45 2.96 -4.65
N VAL A 43 5.65 3.53 -5.54
CA VAL A 43 5.36 4.98 -5.54
C VAL A 43 4.55 5.36 -4.31
N VAL A 44 3.49 4.59 -4.01
CA VAL A 44 2.63 4.82 -2.84
C VAL A 44 3.45 4.75 -1.55
N LEU A 45 4.30 3.74 -1.40
CA LEU A 45 5.14 3.58 -0.21
C LEU A 45 6.16 4.71 -0.03
N ARG A 46 6.78 5.15 -1.14
CA ARG A 46 7.66 6.33 -1.12
C ARG A 46 6.92 7.63 -0.79
N LYS A 47 5.64 7.74 -1.15
CA LYS A 47 4.80 8.90 -0.82
C LYS A 47 4.29 8.85 0.61
N ALA A 48 4.15 7.65 1.18
CA ALA A 48 3.77 7.43 2.57
C ALA A 48 4.96 7.55 3.54
N ASP A 49 6.18 7.80 3.04
CA ASP A 49 7.43 7.77 3.82
C ASP A 49 7.61 6.47 4.62
N ILE A 50 7.22 5.33 4.02
CA ILE A 50 7.37 4.00 4.61
C ILE A 50 8.57 3.30 3.98
N ASP A 51 9.43 2.73 4.82
CA ASP A 51 10.55 1.93 4.35
C ASP A 51 10.09 0.64 3.67
N LEU A 52 10.68 0.35 2.52
CA LEU A 52 10.34 -0.78 1.67
C LEU A 52 10.89 -2.11 2.19
N THR A 53 11.84 -2.06 3.13
CA THR A 53 12.41 -3.28 3.73
C THR A 53 11.55 -3.86 4.84
N LYS A 54 10.67 -3.05 5.44
CA LYS A 54 9.70 -3.44 6.47
C LYS A 54 8.77 -4.56 6.00
N ARG A 55 8.33 -5.37 6.96
CA ARG A 55 7.25 -6.36 6.72
C ARG A 55 5.90 -5.68 6.85
N ALA A 56 4.90 -6.20 6.13
CA ALA A 56 3.56 -5.66 6.21
C ALA A 56 2.97 -5.79 7.63
N GLY A 57 3.29 -6.85 8.35
CA GLY A 57 2.82 -7.09 9.72
C GLY A 57 3.45 -6.20 10.80
N GLU A 58 4.46 -5.40 10.44
CA GLU A 58 5.14 -4.44 11.33
C GLU A 58 4.56 -3.02 11.21
N LEU A 59 3.58 -2.82 10.31
CA LEU A 59 2.96 -1.52 10.10
C LEU A 59 2.09 -1.11 11.29
N THR A 60 2.15 0.17 11.63
CA THR A 60 1.17 0.77 12.55
C THR A 60 -0.16 1.05 11.84
N GLU A 61 -1.25 1.17 12.59
CA GLU A 61 -2.57 1.52 12.04
C GLU A 61 -2.52 2.87 11.28
N ASP A 62 -1.80 3.86 11.84
CA ASP A 62 -1.60 5.16 11.18
C ASP A 62 -0.85 5.03 9.83
N GLU A 63 0.16 4.18 9.75
CA GLU A 63 0.88 3.91 8.50
C GLU A 63 -0.06 3.26 7.46
N VAL A 64 -0.92 2.33 7.90
CA VAL A 64 -1.92 1.69 7.03
C VAL A 64 -2.94 2.69 6.51
N GLU A 65 -3.47 3.56 7.37
CA GLU A 65 -4.42 4.60 6.95
C GLU A 65 -3.81 5.60 5.96
N ARG A 66 -2.55 6.01 6.18
CA ARG A 66 -1.81 6.85 5.21
C ARG A 66 -1.67 6.17 3.86
N VAL A 67 -1.37 4.87 3.82
CA VAL A 67 -1.33 4.12 2.57
C VAL A 67 -2.70 4.08 1.90
N ILE A 68 -3.77 3.80 2.65
CA ILE A 68 -5.14 3.75 2.10
C ILE A 68 -5.56 5.10 1.52
N THR A 69 -5.31 6.19 2.24
CA THR A 69 -5.68 7.55 1.78
C THR A 69 -4.94 7.94 0.51
N ILE A 70 -3.64 7.60 0.39
CA ILE A 70 -2.86 7.82 -0.84
C ILE A 70 -3.40 6.97 -2.00
N MET A 71 -3.78 5.73 -1.74
CA MET A 71 -4.31 4.83 -2.77
C MET A 71 -5.69 5.25 -3.27
N GLN A 72 -6.54 5.80 -2.40
CA GLN A 72 -7.86 6.30 -2.75
C GLN A 72 -7.79 7.64 -3.50
N ASN A 73 -6.84 8.51 -3.15
CA ASN A 73 -6.72 9.86 -3.72
C ASN A 73 -5.37 10.12 -4.40
N PRO A 74 -4.95 9.32 -5.39
CA PRO A 74 -3.59 9.40 -5.93
C PRO A 74 -3.24 10.75 -6.57
N ARG A 75 -4.23 11.45 -7.14
CA ARG A 75 -4.05 12.79 -7.74
C ARG A 75 -3.61 13.84 -6.71
N GLN A 76 -4.10 13.75 -5.48
CA GLN A 76 -3.78 14.71 -4.42
C GLN A 76 -2.32 14.56 -3.95
N TYR A 77 -1.75 13.35 -4.06
CA TYR A 77 -0.38 13.04 -3.64
C TYR A 77 0.66 13.19 -4.76
N LYS A 78 0.34 13.97 -5.80
CA LYS A 78 1.21 14.28 -6.94
C LYS A 78 1.62 13.02 -7.73
N ILE A 79 0.76 12.01 -7.79
CA ILE A 79 0.95 10.87 -8.70
C ILE A 79 0.46 11.29 -10.09
N PRO A 80 1.28 11.16 -11.15
CA PRO A 80 0.88 11.58 -12.49
C PRO A 80 -0.34 10.82 -13.03
N ASP A 81 -1.18 11.49 -13.80
CA ASP A 81 -2.40 10.88 -14.34
C ASP A 81 -2.12 9.68 -15.24
N TRP A 82 -1.02 9.70 -16.01
CA TRP A 82 -0.60 8.57 -16.85
C TRP A 82 -0.27 7.29 -16.04
N PHE A 83 -0.08 7.41 -14.72
CA PHE A 83 0.22 6.30 -13.82
C PHE A 83 -1.04 5.68 -13.20
N LEU A 84 -2.21 6.31 -13.39
CA LEU A 84 -3.48 5.81 -12.89
C LEU A 84 -4.02 4.70 -13.80
N ASN A 85 -4.66 3.71 -13.17
CA ASN A 85 -5.30 2.60 -13.90
C ASN A 85 -6.47 3.06 -14.78
N ARG A 86 -7.11 4.17 -14.42
CA ARG A 86 -8.24 4.76 -15.15
C ARG A 86 -8.02 6.26 -15.23
N GLN A 87 -7.70 6.73 -16.44
CA GLN A 87 -7.24 8.11 -16.67
C GLN A 87 -8.34 9.02 -17.21
N LYS A 88 -9.29 8.43 -17.95
CA LYS A 88 -10.40 9.13 -18.57
C LYS A 88 -11.63 8.26 -18.46
N ASP A 89 -12.43 8.49 -17.42
CA ASP A 89 -13.76 7.90 -17.34
C ASP A 89 -14.65 8.52 -18.43
N VAL A 90 -15.35 7.67 -19.17
CA VAL A 90 -16.33 8.06 -20.18
C VAL A 90 -17.56 8.73 -19.53
N LYS A 91 -17.89 8.40 -18.27
CA LYS A 91 -19.05 8.95 -17.56
C LYS A 91 -18.76 10.28 -16.88
N ASP A 92 -17.67 10.33 -16.11
CA ASP A 92 -17.40 11.47 -15.23
C ASP A 92 -16.35 12.43 -15.80
N GLY A 93 -15.71 12.07 -16.92
CA GLY A 93 -14.70 12.89 -17.62
C GLY A 93 -13.38 13.07 -16.86
N LYS A 94 -13.30 12.53 -15.63
CA LYS A 94 -12.11 12.47 -14.78
C LYS A 94 -11.44 11.11 -14.80
#